data_AF-A0A7W7LNH6-F1
#
_entry.id   AF-A0A7W7LNH6-F1
#
_cell.length_a   1.000
_cell.length_b   1.000
_cell.length_c   1.000
_cell.angle_alpha   90.00
_cell.angle_beta   90.00
_cell.angle_gamma   90.00
#
_symmetry.space_group_name_H-M   'P 1'
#
loop_
_entity.id
_entity.type
_entity.pdbx_description
1 polymer ?
#
loop_
_entity_poly.entity_id
_entity_poly.type
_entity_poly.pdbx_seq_one_letter_code
_entity_poly.pdbx_strand_id
1 'polypeptide(L)'
;MNVPTLRGSRLDDDRRNQLLTVVRAEGGEWTAGRAWALYRDRGWAPCRATARKDLQVLARRGHLVERGPENGRIYTLNHARSPR
;
A
#
# COMPACT_ATOMS: atom_id res chain seq x y z
N MET A 1 -11.46 33.42 -5.67
CA MET A 1 -10.48 32.53 -6.30
C MET A 1 -10.17 31.40 -5.33
N ASN A 2 -10.76 30.21 -5.53
CA ASN A 2 -10.58 29.07 -4.62
C ASN A 2 -9.52 28.13 -5.22
N VAL A 3 -8.31 28.14 -4.68
CA VAL A 3 -7.24 27.22 -5.09
C VAL A 3 -7.54 25.83 -4.52
N PRO A 4 -7.79 24.79 -5.33
CA PRO A 4 -7.94 23.45 -4.79
C PRO A 4 -6.57 22.94 -4.34
N THR A 5 -6.49 22.53 -3.07
CA THR A 5 -5.34 21.87 -2.44
C THR A 5 -5.07 20.52 -3.12
N LEU A 6 -4.29 20.52 -4.20
CA LEU A 6 -3.96 19.34 -5.01
C LEU A 6 -2.50 18.86 -4.84
N ARG A 7 -1.83 19.17 -3.71
CA ARG A 7 -0.43 18.74 -3.48
C ARG A 7 -0.27 17.37 -2.80
N GLY A 8 -1.30 16.80 -2.17
CA GLY A 8 -1.19 15.50 -1.49
C GLY A 8 -1.53 14.29 -2.38
N SER A 9 -2.67 14.34 -3.08
CA SER A 9 -3.31 13.18 -3.71
C SER A 9 -2.47 12.45 -4.77
N ARG A 10 -1.63 13.17 -5.52
CA ARG A 10 -0.82 12.57 -6.60
C ARG A 10 0.44 11.89 -6.07
N LEU A 11 1.09 12.46 -5.04
CA LEU A 11 2.23 11.84 -4.38
C LEU A 11 1.81 10.59 -3.59
N ASP A 12 0.63 10.65 -2.97
CA ASP A 12 0.05 9.49 -2.28
C ASP A 12 -0.34 8.38 -3.26
N ASP A 13 -0.83 8.71 -4.46
CA ASP A 13 -1.14 7.71 -5.49
C ASP A 13 0.13 7.10 -6.09
N ASP A 14 1.16 7.91 -6.37
CA ASP A 14 2.46 7.43 -6.83
C ASP A 14 3.10 6.46 -5.82
N ARG A 15 3.16 6.84 -4.54
CA ARG A 15 3.65 5.96 -3.45
C ARG A 15 2.90 4.64 -3.40
N ARG A 16 1.57 4.68 -3.50
CA ARG A 16 0.72 3.47 -3.49
C ARG A 16 0.95 2.60 -4.72
N ASN A 17 1.18 3.20 -5.89
CA ASN A 17 1.49 2.48 -7.11
C ASN A 17 2.87 1.82 -7.03
N GLN A 18 3.87 2.52 -6.47
CA GLN A 18 5.19 1.95 -6.21
C GLN A 18 5.11 0.80 -5.19
N LEU A 19 4.33 0.95 -4.11
CA LEU A 19 4.06 -0.16 -3.17
C LEU A 19 3.45 -1.35 -3.90
N LEU A 20 2.43 -1.13 -4.74
CA LEU A 20 1.78 -2.19 -5.50
C LEU A 20 2.75 -2.90 -6.46
N THR A 21 3.63 -2.15 -7.13
CA THR A 21 4.68 -2.73 -8.00
C THR A 21 5.60 -3.65 -7.21
N VAL A 22 6.05 -3.24 -6.02
CA VAL A 22 6.91 -4.09 -5.17
C VAL A 22 6.14 -5.31 -4.67
N VAL A 23 4.88 -5.15 -4.25
CA VAL A 23 4.03 -6.27 -3.83
C VAL A 23 3.82 -7.28 -4.96
N ARG A 24 3.69 -6.81 -6.21
CA ARG A 24 3.59 -7.68 -7.40
C ARG A 24 4.89 -8.39 -7.71
N ALA A 25 6.03 -7.70 -7.58
CA ALA A 25 7.35 -8.25 -7.90
C ALA A 25 7.82 -9.28 -6.86
N GLU A 26 7.68 -8.98 -5.56
CA GLU A 26 8.09 -9.89 -4.49
C GLU A 26 7.01 -10.92 -4.15
N GLY A 27 5.74 -10.58 -4.36
CA GLY A 27 4.62 -11.41 -3.93
C GLY A 27 4.57 -11.60 -2.41
N GLY A 28 3.92 -12.69 -2.00
CA GLY A 28 3.84 -13.14 -0.62
C GLY A 28 2.99 -12.25 0.30
N GLU A 29 3.29 -12.35 1.59
CA GLU A 29 2.52 -11.73 2.66
C GLU A 29 3.09 -10.35 3.02
N TRP A 30 2.20 -9.36 3.01
CA TRP A 30 2.50 -7.98 3.33
C TRP A 30 1.79 -7.57 4.61
N THR A 31 2.57 -7.24 5.62
CA THR A 31 2.07 -6.62 6.84
C THR A 31 2.35 -5.12 6.82
N ALA A 32 1.66 -4.35 7.67
CA ALA A 32 1.98 -2.94 7.86
C ALA A 32 3.44 -2.73 8.30
N GLY A 33 4.04 -3.70 9.02
CA GLY A 33 5.45 -3.68 9.40
C GLY A 33 6.38 -3.84 8.20
N ARG A 34 6.09 -4.80 7.30
CA ARG A 34 6.87 -5.02 6.07
C ARG A 34 6.78 -3.81 5.13
N ALA A 35 5.57 -3.27 4.92
CA ALA A 35 5.39 -2.07 4.11
C ALA A 35 6.12 -0.85 4.71
N TRP A 36 6.11 -0.69 6.03
CA TRP A 36 6.86 0.37 6.69
C TRP A 36 8.39 0.20 6.57
N ALA A 37 8.90 -1.03 6.63
CA ALA A 37 10.31 -1.31 6.40
C ALA A 37 10.74 -0.93 4.96
N LEU A 38 9.94 -1.28 3.96
CA LEU A 38 10.14 -0.85 2.57
C LEU A 38 10.18 0.68 2.45
N TYR A 39 9.25 1.36 3.11
CA TYR A 39 9.20 2.81 3.06
C TYR A 39 10.41 3.49 3.72
N ARG A 40 10.95 2.88 4.78
CA ARG A 40 12.17 3.35 5.44
C ARG A 40 13.39 3.16 4.54
N ASP A 41 13.49 2.01 3.89
CA ASP A 41 14.54 1.69 2.92
C ASP A 41 14.53 2.65 1.72
N ARG A 42 13.35 2.91 1.16
CA ARG A 42 13.15 3.80 0.00
C ARG A 42 13.21 5.30 0.32
N GLY A 43 13.31 5.68 1.60
CA GLY A 43 13.31 7.08 2.03
C GLY A 43 11.97 7.81 1.85
N TRP A 44 10.85 7.10 1.69
CA TRP A 44 9.52 7.72 1.51
C TRP A 44 8.98 8.37 2.78
N ALA A 45 9.63 8.12 3.92
CA ALA A 45 9.42 8.70 5.25
C ALA A 45 7.96 8.78 5.79
N PRO A 46 7.00 7.89 5.48
CA PRO A 46 5.69 7.98 6.10
C PRO A 46 5.61 7.07 7.34
N CYS A 47 4.81 7.47 8.33
CA CYS A 47 4.61 6.68 9.55
C CYS A 47 3.99 5.32 9.25
N ARG A 48 4.15 4.35 10.18
CA ARG A 48 3.54 3.00 10.07
C ARG A 48 2.02 3.03 9.84
N ALA A 49 1.34 4.04 10.38
CA ALA A 49 -0.09 4.27 10.14
C ALA A 49 -0.41 4.57 8.66
N THR A 50 0.45 5.31 7.96
CA THR A 50 0.30 5.60 6.54
C THR A 50 0.50 4.35 5.70
N ALA A 51 1.53 3.54 5.99
CA ALA A 51 1.71 2.24 5.35
C ALA A 51 0.49 1.34 5.52
N ARG A 52 -0.10 1.31 6.73
CA ARG A 52 -1.35 0.58 6.99
C ARG A 52 -2.53 1.13 6.19
N LYS A 53 -2.67 2.46 6.07
CA LYS A 53 -3.73 3.08 5.26
C LYS A 53 -3.56 2.77 3.77
N ASP A 54 -2.33 2.83 3.25
CA ASP A 54 -2.02 2.53 1.85
C ASP A 54 -2.40 1.08 1.51
N LEU A 55 -2.02 0.11 2.36
CA LEU A 55 -2.41 -1.30 2.20
C LEU A 55 -3.93 -1.48 2.21
N GLN A 56 -4.64 -0.84 3.15
CA GLN A 56 -6.11 -0.88 3.19
C GLN A 56 -6.74 -0.28 1.93
N VAL A 57 -6.18 0.80 1.38
CA VAL A 57 -6.68 1.40 0.15
C VAL A 57 -6.45 0.46 -1.03
N LEU A 58 -5.29 -0.19 -1.13
CA LEU A 58 -5.03 -1.19 -2.16
C LEU A 58 -5.96 -2.41 -2.04
N ALA A 59 -6.27 -2.84 -0.82
CA ALA A 59 -7.25 -3.90 -0.57
C ALA A 59 -8.68 -3.48 -0.97
N ARG A 60 -9.11 -2.29 -0.57
CA ARG A 60 -10.41 -1.71 -0.99
C ARG A 60 -10.54 -1.53 -2.50
N ARG A 61 -9.43 -1.22 -3.18
CA ARG A 61 -9.35 -1.14 -4.65
C ARG A 61 -9.30 -2.54 -5.31
N GLY A 62 -9.27 -3.62 -4.53
CA GLY A 62 -9.28 -5.00 -4.99
C GLY A 62 -7.93 -5.52 -5.48
N HIS A 63 -6.83 -4.77 -5.30
CA HIS A 63 -5.49 -5.22 -5.68
C HIS A 63 -4.89 -6.19 -4.68
N LEU A 64 -5.24 -6.04 -3.39
CA LEU A 64 -4.82 -6.91 -2.30
C LEU A 64 -6.02 -7.59 -1.66
N VAL A 65 -5.79 -8.75 -1.07
CA VAL A 65 -6.76 -9.46 -0.23
C VAL A 65 -6.29 -9.33 1.21
N GLU A 66 -7.13 -8.72 2.05
CA GLU A 66 -6.91 -8.68 3.50
C GLU A 66 -7.24 -10.04 4.12
N ARG A 67 -6.36 -10.53 5.00
CA ARG A 67 -6.46 -11.79 5.74
C ARG A 67 -6.10 -11.56 7.21
N GLY A 68 -6.71 -12.32 8.11
CA GLY A 68 -6.35 -12.36 9.53
C GLY A 68 -7.06 -11.33 10.43
N PRO A 69 -6.81 -11.39 11.74
CA PRO A 69 -7.46 -10.53 12.74
C PRO A 69 -6.93 -9.10 12.69
N GLU A 70 -7.65 -8.15 13.29
CA GLU A 70 -7.33 -6.72 13.20
C GLU A 70 -5.92 -6.32 13.66
N ASN A 71 -5.39 -7.04 14.67
CA ASN A 71 -4.07 -6.81 15.24
C ASN A 71 -2.94 -7.61 14.52
N GLY A 72 -3.30 -8.38 13.50
CA GLY A 72 -2.40 -9.24 12.72
C GLY A 72 -2.76 -9.27 11.25
N ARG A 73 -3.31 -8.17 10.72
CA ARG A 73 -3.78 -8.12 9.32
C ARG A 73 -2.61 -8.31 8.36
N ILE A 74 -2.78 -9.28 7.49
CA ILE A 74 -1.88 -9.63 6.40
C ILE A 74 -2.58 -9.30 5.09
N TYR A 75 -1.84 -8.78 4.14
CA TYR A 75 -2.32 -8.46 2.80
C TYR A 75 -1.56 -9.33 1.81
N THR A 76 -2.27 -10.03 0.93
CA THR A 76 -1.66 -10.79 -0.16
C THR A 76 -2.13 -10.23 -1.50
N LEU A 77 -1.34 -10.46 -2.55
CA LEU A 77 -1.72 -10.03 -3.89
C LEU A 77 -3.03 -10.72 -4.32
N ASN A 78 -3.97 -9.96 -4.85
CA ASN A 78 -5.15 -10.53 -5.46
C ASN A 78 -4.78 -11.10 -6.85
N HIS A 79 -4.52 -12.40 -6.89
CA HIS A 79 -4.18 -13.11 -8.12
C HIS A 79 -5.32 -13.13 -9.15
N ALA A 80 -6.59 -12.95 -8.74
CA ALA A 80 -7.71 -12.84 -9.67
C ALA A 80 -7.72 -11.51 -10.45
N ARG A 81 -6.99 -10.50 -9.96
CA ARG A 81 -6.90 -9.15 -10.58
C ARG A 81 -5.51 -8.85 -11.14
N SER A 82 -4.59 -9.79 -11.06
CA SER A 82 -3.24 -9.66 -11.61
C SER A 82 -3.20 -10.43 -12.92
N PRO A 83 -3.28 -9.77 -14.10
CA PRO A 83 -3.05 -10.47 -15.35
C PRO A 83 -1.61 -11.01 -15.31
N ARG A 84 -1.51 -12.31 -15.54
CA ARG A 84 -0.27 -13.08 -15.52
C ARG A 84 0.54 -12.80 -16.80
#